data_AF-A0AAV5TXP5-F1
#
_entry.id   AF-A0AAV5TXP5-F1
#
_cell.length_a   1.000
_cell.length_b   1.000
_cell.length_c   1.000
_cell.angle_alpha   90.00
_cell.angle_beta   90.00
_cell.angle_gamma   90.00
#
_symmetry.space_group_name_H-M   'P 1'
#
loop_
_entity.id
_entity.type
_entity.pdbx_description
1 polymer ?
#
loop_
_entity_poly.entity_id
_entity_poly.type
_entity_poly.pdbx_seq_one_letter_code
_entity_poly.pdbx_strand_id
1 'polypeptide(L)'
;KFSQSRNDFEWADGSYMDYRNFYPGFPQSASGDCLAMDTSTANALWMNINCTAKLPVSCVRRSVPQVSCNSTPYQDGGIITSPRYPYSSSTPCDFFLSVGEGMRVKVNVTLEANKCCDYLTLYDGYLGGNVVANLTGEVFNAVYTTKTNFMRVSWQPKGGVNVRGMAV
;
A
#
# COMPACT_ATOMS: atom_id res chain seq x y z
N LYS A 1 -20.49 -18.60 14.05
CA LYS A 1 -21.84 -18.73 14.67
C LYS A 1 -21.68 -19.55 15.93
N PHE A 2 -22.23 -19.11 17.06
CA PHE A 2 -22.18 -19.91 18.28
C PHE A 2 -23.23 -21.02 18.25
N SER A 3 -22.82 -22.20 18.67
CA SER A 3 -23.58 -23.44 18.69
C SER A 3 -23.91 -23.78 20.13
N GLN A 4 -25.09 -23.39 20.60
CA GLN A 4 -25.48 -23.60 22.01
C GLN A 4 -25.50 -25.08 22.40
N SER A 5 -25.79 -26.00 21.46
CA SER A 5 -25.78 -27.45 21.71
C SER A 5 -24.37 -28.04 21.90
N ARG A 6 -23.35 -27.40 21.33
CA ARG A 6 -21.94 -27.78 21.46
C ARG A 6 -21.15 -26.86 22.40
N ASN A 7 -21.78 -25.80 22.91
CA ASN A 7 -21.16 -24.72 23.67
C ASN A 7 -19.87 -24.19 22.99
N ASP A 8 -19.87 -24.11 21.65
CA ASP A 8 -18.68 -23.81 20.85
C ASP A 8 -19.02 -22.92 19.63
N PHE A 9 -18.01 -22.29 19.04
CA PHE A 9 -18.15 -21.49 17.83
C PHE A 9 -17.86 -22.33 16.57
N GLU A 10 -18.63 -22.08 15.52
CA GLU A 10 -18.46 -22.66 14.19
C GLU A 10 -18.20 -21.56 13.16
N TRP A 11 -17.46 -21.87 12.10
CA TRP A 11 -17.26 -20.94 10.99
C TRP A 11 -18.59 -20.63 10.28
N ALA A 12 -18.76 -19.39 9.83
CA ALA A 12 -20.02 -18.95 9.24
C ALA A 12 -20.33 -19.62 7.89
N ASP A 13 -19.29 -20.11 7.21
CA ASP A 13 -19.36 -20.84 5.94
C ASP A 13 -19.58 -22.36 6.11
N GLY A 14 -19.63 -22.86 7.36
CA GLY A 14 -19.81 -24.27 7.67
C GLY A 14 -18.55 -25.14 7.52
N SER A 15 -17.40 -24.54 7.26
CA SER A 15 -16.11 -25.25 7.26
C SER A 15 -15.75 -25.77 8.66
N TYR A 16 -14.86 -26.76 8.70
CA TYR A 16 -14.38 -27.32 9.97
C TYR A 16 -13.65 -26.25 10.78
N MET A 17 -13.96 -26.15 12.07
CA MET A 17 -13.35 -25.15 12.94
C MET A 17 -11.92 -25.55 13.31
N ASP A 18 -10.98 -24.99 12.56
CA ASP A 18 -9.54 -25.29 12.56
C ASP A 18 -8.69 -24.23 13.28
N TYR A 19 -9.27 -23.07 13.60
CA TYR A 19 -8.54 -21.98 14.25
C TYR A 19 -9.33 -21.36 15.41
N ARG A 20 -8.65 -21.23 16.54
CA ARG A 20 -9.16 -20.71 17.81
C ARG A 20 -8.13 -19.74 18.38
N ASN A 21 -8.56 -18.54 18.75
CA ASN A 21 -7.70 -17.55 19.36
C ASN A 21 -8.34 -16.93 20.62
N PHE A 22 -9.01 -17.75 21.44
CA PHE A 22 -9.73 -17.25 22.61
C PHE A 22 -8.79 -16.82 23.75
N TYR A 23 -9.22 -15.83 24.53
CA TYR A 23 -8.64 -15.58 25.85
C TYR A 23 -8.75 -16.84 26.73
N PRO A 24 -7.77 -17.12 27.60
CA PRO A 24 -7.91 -18.15 28.62
C PRO A 24 -9.19 -17.95 29.44
N GLY A 25 -10.02 -19.00 29.54
CA GLY A 25 -11.30 -18.95 30.26
C GLY A 25 -12.51 -18.56 29.40
N PHE A 26 -12.35 -18.35 28.10
CA PHE A 26 -13.46 -18.15 27.15
C PHE A 26 -13.60 -19.35 26.19
N PRO A 27 -14.82 -19.63 25.67
CA PRO A 27 -16.07 -18.92 25.91
C PRO A 27 -16.71 -19.19 27.28
N GLN A 28 -17.46 -18.22 27.81
CA GLN A 28 -18.19 -18.31 29.07
C GLN A 28 -19.70 -18.34 28.84
N SER A 29 -20.42 -19.23 29.51
CA SER A 29 -21.87 -19.41 29.34
C SER A 29 -22.71 -18.15 29.63
N ALA A 30 -22.23 -17.26 30.50
CA ALA A 30 -22.94 -16.03 30.88
C ALA A 30 -22.63 -14.82 29.98
N SER A 31 -21.66 -14.91 29.07
CA SER A 31 -21.16 -13.75 28.32
C SER A 31 -21.85 -13.52 26.98
N GLY A 32 -22.68 -14.43 26.49
CA GLY A 32 -23.49 -14.30 25.26
C GLY A 32 -22.94 -15.04 24.04
N ASP A 33 -23.67 -15.02 22.93
CA ASP A 33 -23.43 -15.93 21.80
C ASP A 33 -22.64 -15.31 20.63
N CYS A 34 -22.23 -14.06 20.74
CA CYS A 34 -21.47 -13.38 19.67
C CYS A 34 -19.99 -13.32 19.99
N LEU A 35 -19.15 -13.26 18.96
CA LEU A 35 -17.69 -13.22 19.10
C LEU A 35 -17.18 -11.79 18.92
N ALA A 36 -16.27 -11.35 19.80
CA ALA A 36 -15.52 -10.13 19.62
C ALA A 36 -14.02 -10.38 19.75
N MET A 37 -13.25 -9.62 18.96
CA MET A 37 -11.79 -9.61 18.99
C MET A 37 -11.33 -8.39 19.78
N ASP A 38 -10.40 -8.59 20.71
CA ASP A 38 -9.74 -7.51 21.43
C ASP A 38 -8.58 -6.96 20.59
N THR A 39 -8.76 -5.74 20.09
CA THR A 39 -7.76 -5.03 19.28
C THR A 39 -6.83 -4.14 20.10
N SER A 40 -6.95 -4.12 21.43
CA SER A 40 -6.07 -3.34 22.31
C SER A 40 -4.67 -3.96 22.46
N THR A 41 -4.52 -5.25 22.12
CA THR A 41 -3.25 -5.96 22.14
C THR A 41 -2.91 -6.55 20.77
N ALA A 42 -1.62 -6.76 20.51
CA ALA A 42 -1.15 -7.34 19.25
C ALA A 42 -1.63 -8.78 19.01
N ASN A 43 -2.09 -9.48 20.05
CA ASN A 43 -2.46 -10.89 19.99
C ASN A 43 -3.88 -11.14 19.47
N ALA A 44 -4.70 -10.09 19.36
CA ALA A 44 -6.04 -10.16 18.76
C ALA A 44 -6.91 -11.29 19.33
N LEU A 45 -6.85 -11.51 20.65
CA LEU A 45 -7.53 -12.61 21.33
C LEU A 45 -9.06 -12.39 21.34
N TRP A 46 -9.81 -13.48 21.36
CA TRP A 46 -11.26 -13.49 21.21
C TRP A 46 -11.98 -13.77 22.52
N MET A 47 -13.18 -13.21 22.66
CA MET A 47 -14.11 -13.50 23.75
C MET A 47 -15.54 -13.54 23.22
N ASN A 48 -16.41 -14.30 23.89
CA ASN A 48 -17.83 -14.24 23.59
C ASN A 48 -18.50 -13.11 24.38
N ILE A 49 -19.44 -12.44 23.74
CA ILE A 49 -20.12 -11.24 24.20
C ILE A 49 -21.61 -11.28 23.85
N ASN A 50 -22.39 -10.40 24.47
CA ASN A 50 -23.77 -10.20 24.10
C ASN A 50 -23.86 -9.61 22.69
N CYS A 51 -24.62 -10.25 21.81
CA CYS A 51 -24.80 -9.85 20.41
C CYS A 51 -25.35 -8.43 20.21
N THR A 52 -26.01 -7.87 21.23
CA THR A 52 -26.56 -6.51 21.16
C THR A 52 -25.57 -5.43 21.61
N ALA A 53 -24.37 -5.82 22.08
CA ALA A 53 -23.34 -4.87 22.47
C ALA A 53 -22.87 -4.05 21.26
N LYS A 54 -22.80 -2.73 21.42
CA LYS A 54 -22.32 -1.82 20.37
C LYS A 54 -20.80 -1.74 20.44
N LEU A 55 -20.13 -2.31 19.44
CA LEU A 55 -18.68 -2.27 19.31
C LEU A 55 -18.24 -1.57 18.01
N PRO A 56 -17.04 -0.97 17.96
CA PRO A 56 -16.41 -0.54 16.71
C PRO A 56 -16.18 -1.73 15.77
N VAL A 57 -16.22 -1.48 14.45
CA VAL A 57 -15.93 -2.51 13.43
C VAL A 57 -14.47 -2.45 13.01
N SER A 58 -13.85 -3.61 12.80
CA SER A 58 -12.51 -3.74 12.21
C SER A 58 -12.61 -4.36 10.83
N CYS A 59 -12.03 -3.70 9.82
CA CYS A 59 -12.02 -4.19 8.45
C CYS A 59 -10.68 -4.85 8.13
N VAL A 60 -10.69 -6.06 7.58
CA VAL A 60 -9.49 -6.69 7.02
C VAL A 60 -9.29 -6.13 5.60
N ARG A 61 -8.21 -5.39 5.39
CA ARG A 61 -7.77 -5.06 4.03
C ARG A 61 -7.12 -6.30 3.43
N ARG A 62 -7.55 -6.72 2.23
CA ARG A 62 -6.89 -7.83 1.52
C ARG A 62 -5.38 -7.56 1.46
N SER A 63 -4.59 -8.56 1.83
CA SER A 63 -3.16 -8.61 1.51
C SER A 63 -3.02 -8.44 0.00
N VAL A 64 -2.65 -7.24 -0.44
CA VAL A 64 -2.26 -7.01 -1.83
C VAL A 64 -0.89 -7.69 -1.97
N PRO A 65 -0.68 -8.57 -2.97
CA PRO A 65 0.67 -9.03 -3.29
C PRO A 65 1.55 -7.79 -3.43
N GLN A 66 2.69 -7.76 -2.73
CA GLN A 66 3.64 -6.66 -2.83
C GLN A 66 3.96 -6.47 -4.32
N VAL A 67 3.38 -5.45 -4.96
CA VAL A 67 3.73 -5.09 -6.33
C VAL A 67 5.11 -4.45 -6.19
N SER A 68 6.15 -5.25 -6.34
CA SER A 68 7.52 -4.75 -6.30
C SER A 68 7.72 -3.81 -7.48
N CYS A 69 8.20 -2.61 -7.21
CA CYS A 69 8.72 -1.72 -8.25
C CYS A 69 9.71 -2.52 -9.11
N ASN A 70 9.63 -2.43 -10.43
CA ASN A 70 10.61 -3.08 -11.27
C ASN A 70 12.00 -2.51 -10.91
N SER A 71 12.94 -3.37 -10.51
CA SER A 71 14.29 -2.97 -10.10
C SER A 71 15.34 -3.31 -11.15
N THR A 72 14.94 -3.69 -12.37
CA THR A 72 15.89 -3.93 -13.45
C THR A 72 16.68 -2.64 -13.75
N PRO A 73 18.01 -2.72 -13.94
CA PRO A 73 18.81 -1.57 -14.35
C PRO A 73 18.22 -0.93 -15.60
N TYR A 74 17.89 0.35 -15.51
CA TYR A 74 17.30 1.11 -16.60
C TYR A 74 18.36 1.45 -17.66
N GLN A 75 17.99 1.24 -18.91
CA GLN A 75 18.81 1.56 -20.07
C GLN A 75 18.42 2.93 -20.64
N ASP A 76 19.33 3.55 -21.40
CA ASP A 76 19.03 4.77 -22.13
C ASP A 76 17.85 4.56 -23.10
N GLY A 77 16.95 5.55 -23.17
CA GLY A 77 15.69 5.47 -23.91
C GLY A 77 14.64 4.50 -23.35
N GLY A 78 14.89 3.87 -22.19
CA GLY A 78 13.89 3.06 -21.49
C GLY A 78 12.74 3.89 -20.93
N ILE A 79 11.58 3.26 -20.71
CA ILE A 79 10.40 3.89 -20.10
C ILE A 79 10.17 3.31 -18.72
N ILE A 80 10.00 4.18 -17.74
CA ILE A 80 9.69 3.84 -16.34
C ILE A 80 8.24 4.20 -16.09
N THR A 81 7.48 3.29 -15.48
CA THR A 81 6.08 3.56 -15.13
C THR A 81 5.81 3.25 -13.67
N SER A 82 4.86 3.98 -13.08
CA SER A 82 4.32 3.61 -11.77
C SER A 82 3.68 2.22 -11.82
N PRO A 83 3.65 1.47 -10.70
CA PRO A 83 3.01 0.18 -10.68
C PRO A 83 1.54 0.27 -11.12
N ARG A 84 1.13 -0.69 -11.95
CA ARG A 84 -0.22 -0.79 -12.52
C ARG A 84 -0.59 0.29 -13.54
N TYR A 85 0.35 1.13 -13.98
CA TYR A 85 0.12 2.04 -15.11
C TYR A 85 -0.45 1.29 -16.34
N PRO A 86 -1.44 1.84 -17.07
CA PRO A 86 -2.10 3.14 -16.89
C PRO A 86 -3.36 3.08 -16.00
N TYR A 87 -3.49 2.10 -15.09
CA TYR A 87 -4.71 1.85 -14.32
C TYR A 87 -4.48 1.91 -12.80
N SER A 88 -4.91 3.01 -12.16
CA SER A 88 -4.96 3.18 -10.69
C SER A 88 -3.62 2.91 -10.01
N SER A 89 -2.66 3.79 -10.27
CA SER A 89 -1.28 3.82 -9.75
C SER A 89 -1.19 4.17 -8.26
N SER A 90 -1.91 3.43 -7.41
CA SER A 90 -2.02 3.64 -5.95
C SER A 90 -0.87 3.10 -5.12
N THR A 91 0.15 2.50 -5.75
CA THR A 91 1.29 1.88 -5.06
C THR A 91 2.51 2.81 -5.13
N PRO A 92 3.09 3.23 -3.99
CA PRO A 92 4.29 4.06 -3.97
C PRO A 92 5.51 3.28 -4.46
N CYS A 93 6.42 3.96 -5.16
CA CYS A 93 7.65 3.37 -5.68
C CYS A 93 8.78 4.38 -5.83
N ASP A 94 10.00 3.91 -5.62
CA ASP A 94 11.23 4.64 -5.91
C ASP A 94 12.02 3.94 -7.00
N PHE A 95 12.53 4.73 -7.95
CA PHE A 95 13.35 4.27 -9.06
C PHE A 95 14.67 5.03 -9.04
N PHE A 96 15.77 4.30 -9.22
CA PHE A 96 17.11 4.85 -9.14
C PHE A 96 17.78 4.74 -10.52
N LEU A 97 18.11 5.88 -11.09
CA LEU A 97 18.76 6.02 -12.38
C LEU A 97 20.19 6.48 -12.17
N SER A 98 21.11 5.85 -12.88
CA SER A 98 22.52 6.18 -12.84
C SER A 98 23.11 6.12 -14.23
N VAL A 99 23.91 7.11 -14.58
CA VAL A 99 24.73 7.12 -15.79
C VAL A 99 26.21 7.18 -15.41
N GLY A 100 27.08 6.97 -16.40
CA GLY A 100 28.53 7.05 -16.22
C GLY A 100 28.99 8.40 -15.65
N GLU A 101 30.19 8.41 -15.07
CA GLU A 101 30.80 9.62 -14.53
C GLU A 101 30.92 10.71 -15.61
N GLY A 102 30.64 11.96 -15.25
CA GLY A 102 30.62 13.10 -16.19
C GLY A 102 29.32 13.24 -17.01
N MET A 103 28.45 12.23 -17.02
CA MET A 103 27.13 12.28 -17.66
C MET A 103 26.05 12.72 -16.67
N ARG A 104 24.89 13.13 -17.20
CA ARG A 104 23.72 13.57 -16.41
C ARG A 104 22.48 12.82 -16.85
N VAL A 105 21.57 12.57 -15.92
CA VAL A 105 20.30 11.91 -16.21
C VAL A 105 19.31 12.96 -16.69
N LYS A 106 18.72 12.74 -17.86
CA LYS A 106 17.64 13.56 -18.43
C LYS A 106 16.42 12.66 -18.62
N VAL A 107 15.28 13.09 -18.11
CA VAL A 107 14.02 12.34 -18.18
C VAL A 107 12.91 13.17 -18.82
N ASN A 108 11.97 12.50 -19.47
CA ASN A 108 10.79 13.12 -20.06
C ASN A 108 9.53 12.61 -19.35
N VAL A 109 8.90 13.48 -18.56
CA VAL A 109 7.80 13.10 -17.66
C VAL A 109 6.44 13.33 -18.32
N THR A 110 5.62 12.28 -18.29
CA THR A 110 4.17 12.35 -18.44
C THR A 110 3.51 11.85 -17.15
N LEU A 111 2.64 12.66 -16.56
CA LEU A 111 2.02 12.41 -15.27
C LEU A 111 0.52 12.67 -15.33
N GLU A 112 -0.24 11.76 -14.74
CA GLU A 112 -1.63 11.99 -14.36
C GLU A 112 -1.78 11.57 -12.90
N ALA A 113 -2.06 12.54 -12.02
CA ALA A 113 -2.06 12.37 -10.57
C ALA A 113 -3.16 13.21 -9.93
N ASN A 114 -3.72 12.76 -8.80
CA ASN A 114 -4.70 13.55 -8.06
C ASN A 114 -4.01 14.74 -7.37
N LYS A 115 -4.36 15.97 -7.77
CA LYS A 115 -3.75 17.23 -7.26
C LYS A 115 -3.81 17.40 -5.74
N CYS A 116 -4.77 16.75 -5.07
CA CYS A 116 -4.90 16.78 -3.61
C CYS A 116 -3.69 16.21 -2.89
N CYS A 117 -3.05 15.19 -3.48
CA CYS A 117 -2.47 14.17 -2.63
C CYS A 117 -1.52 13.16 -3.31
N ASP A 118 -1.49 13.05 -4.64
CA ASP A 118 -0.53 12.20 -5.34
C ASP A 118 0.63 13.05 -5.87
N TYR A 119 1.87 12.63 -5.60
CA TYR A 119 3.05 13.39 -6.00
C TYR A 119 4.10 12.51 -6.68
N LEU A 120 4.73 13.08 -7.70
CA LEU A 120 5.95 12.59 -8.31
C LEU A 120 7.08 13.57 -7.97
N THR A 121 8.09 13.11 -7.23
CA THR A 121 9.25 13.92 -6.89
C THR A 121 10.50 13.37 -7.55
N LEU A 122 11.21 14.24 -8.28
CA LEU A 122 12.52 13.94 -8.87
C LEU A 122 13.61 14.52 -7.96
N TYR A 123 14.61 13.70 -7.63
CA TYR A 123 15.75 14.10 -6.82
C TYR A 123 17.05 13.95 -7.62
N ASP A 124 17.96 14.90 -7.43
CA ASP A 124 19.33 14.89 -7.94
C ASP A 124 20.24 14.22 -6.90
N GLY A 125 20.55 12.94 -7.10
CA GLY A 125 21.29 12.10 -6.16
C GLY A 125 20.56 10.81 -5.74
N TYR A 126 21.25 10.00 -4.92
CA TYR A 126 20.77 8.69 -4.47
C TYR A 126 19.94 8.77 -3.17
N LEU A 127 20.51 9.29 -2.09
CA LEU A 127 19.87 9.53 -0.80
C LEU A 127 20.14 10.97 -0.34
N GLY A 128 19.10 11.69 0.09
CA GLY A 128 19.23 13.09 0.51
C GLY A 128 19.56 14.08 -0.61
N GLY A 129 19.30 13.70 -1.86
CA GLY A 129 19.51 14.57 -3.03
C GLY A 129 18.60 15.81 -3.04
N ASN A 130 19.00 16.83 -3.79
CA ASN A 130 18.17 18.03 -3.96
C ASN A 130 16.93 17.72 -4.80
N VAL A 131 15.80 18.32 -4.46
CA VAL A 131 14.58 18.20 -5.28
C VAL A 131 14.80 18.95 -6.60
N VAL A 132 14.74 18.21 -7.71
CA VAL A 132 14.72 18.78 -9.07
C VAL A 132 13.32 19.28 -9.41
N ALA A 133 12.30 18.47 -9.09
CA ALA A 133 10.91 18.81 -9.33
C ALA A 133 9.99 18.05 -8.36
N ASN A 134 8.91 18.71 -7.93
CA ASN A 134 7.81 18.08 -7.20
C ASN A 134 6.51 18.32 -7.97
N LEU A 135 5.98 17.27 -8.60
CA LEU A 135 4.94 17.32 -9.61
C LEU A 135 3.65 16.67 -9.10
N THR A 136 2.52 17.19 -9.53
CA THR A 136 1.18 16.63 -9.28
C THR A 136 0.23 17.09 -10.38
N GLY A 137 -0.99 16.54 -10.44
CA GLY A 137 -1.94 16.85 -11.50
C GLY A 137 -1.56 16.22 -12.82
N GLU A 138 -1.84 16.95 -13.90
CA GLU A 138 -1.54 16.55 -15.27
C GLU A 138 -0.27 17.27 -15.75
N VAL A 139 0.74 16.50 -16.15
CA VAL A 139 1.97 16.99 -16.75
C VAL A 139 2.21 16.21 -18.02
N PHE A 140 2.58 16.88 -19.11
CA PHE A 140 2.79 16.24 -20.40
C PHE A 140 4.12 16.68 -21.01
N ASN A 141 4.96 15.71 -21.37
CA ASN A 141 6.26 15.91 -22.01
C ASN A 141 7.15 16.96 -21.34
N ALA A 142 7.21 16.94 -20.01
CA ALA A 142 8.06 17.85 -19.24
C ALA A 142 9.45 17.25 -19.03
N VAL A 143 10.50 17.96 -19.46
CA VAL A 143 11.88 17.47 -19.41
C VAL A 143 12.60 18.00 -18.19
N TYR A 144 13.24 17.11 -17.44
CA TYR A 144 14.06 17.44 -16.26
C TYR A 144 15.45 16.82 -16.38
N THR A 145 16.47 17.48 -15.86
CA THR A 145 17.86 17.03 -15.92
C THR A 145 18.55 17.23 -14.57
N THR A 146 19.31 16.24 -14.11
CA THR A 146 20.11 16.34 -12.88
C THR A 146 21.40 17.11 -13.10
N LYS A 147 22.03 17.57 -12.02
CA LYS A 147 23.41 18.08 -12.05
C LYS A 147 24.43 16.97 -11.81
N THR A 148 24.05 15.93 -11.05
CA THR A 148 24.86 14.73 -10.83
C THR A 148 24.52 13.63 -11.84
N ASN A 149 25.24 12.52 -11.78
CA ASN A 149 25.02 11.34 -12.61
C ASN A 149 23.94 10.40 -12.04
N PHE A 150 23.21 10.80 -11.01
CA PHE A 150 22.16 10.01 -10.36
C PHE A 150 20.83 10.77 -10.30
N MET A 151 19.74 10.10 -10.61
CA MET A 151 18.38 10.59 -10.36
C MET A 151 17.58 9.56 -9.57
N ARG A 152 16.93 9.99 -8.50
CA ARG A 152 15.86 9.21 -7.86
C ARG A 152 14.50 9.76 -8.30
N VAL A 153 13.69 8.90 -8.88
CA VAL A 153 12.31 9.17 -9.29
C VAL A 153 11.39 8.55 -8.24
N SER A 154 10.66 9.37 -7.49
CA SER A 154 9.83 8.93 -6.36
C SER A 154 8.35 9.18 -6.63
N TRP A 155 7.59 8.11 -6.83
CA TRP A 155 6.14 8.14 -6.94
C TRP A 155 5.52 7.85 -5.57
N GLN A 156 4.83 8.84 -4.99
CA GLN A 156 4.21 8.77 -3.67
C GLN A 156 2.72 9.15 -3.77
N PRO A 157 1.85 8.23 -4.21
CA PRO A 157 0.41 8.44 -4.27
C PRO A 157 -0.20 8.33 -2.87
N LYS A 158 -1.18 9.18 -2.57
CA LYS A 158 -2.06 9.07 -1.40
C LYS A 158 -3.49 8.92 -1.90
N GLY A 159 -3.78 7.71 -2.38
CA GLY A 159 -5.02 7.39 -3.05
C GLY A 159 -4.71 6.75 -4.38
N GLY A 160 -4.10 7.48 -5.33
CA GLY A 160 -3.68 6.99 -6.65
C GLY A 160 -4.73 6.16 -7.40
N VAL A 161 -6.02 6.33 -7.08
CA VAL A 161 -7.15 5.65 -7.74
C VAL A 161 -7.62 6.55 -8.88
N ASN A 162 -8.06 5.94 -9.99
CA ASN A 162 -8.61 6.64 -11.16
C ASN A 162 -7.64 7.62 -11.87
N VAL A 163 -6.34 7.40 -11.70
CA VAL A 163 -5.31 8.14 -12.44
C VAL A 163 -4.36 7.16 -13.11
N ARG A 164 -3.79 7.57 -14.25
CA ARG A 164 -2.78 6.76 -14.94
C ARG A 164 -1.51 6.59 -14.12
N GLY A 165 -1.09 7.61 -13.37
CA GLY A 165 0.19 7.66 -12.66
C GLY A 165 1.28 8.25 -13.54
N MET A 166 2.52 7.78 -13.39
CA MET A 166 3.66 8.35 -14.11
C MET A 166 4.19 7.44 -15.22
N ALA A 167 4.70 8.09 -16.27
CA ALA A 167 5.60 7.54 -17.27
C ALA A 167 6.77 8.51 -17.45
N VAL A 168 8.00 8.01 -17.31
CA VAL A 168 9.25 8.79 -17.24
C VAL A 168 10.31 8.19 -18.15
#